data_AF-A0A4P7H7R6-F1
#
_entry.id   AF-A0A4P7H7R6-F1
#
_cell.length_a   1.000
_cell.length_b   1.000
_cell.length_c   1.000
_cell.angle_alpha   90.00
_cell.angle_beta   90.00
_cell.angle_gamma   90.00
#
_symmetry.space_group_name_H-M   'P 1'
#
loop_
_entity.id
_entity.type
_entity.pdbx_description
1 polymer ?
#
loop_
_entity_poly.entity_id
_entity_poly.type
_entity_poly.pdbx_seq_one_letter_code
_entity_poly.pdbx_strand_id
1 'polypeptide(L)'
;MTEQEPRSEFVESTTTRILRRAAKYADENYRDSAPGEYALLDGLNADVEAVLGRYHPPSPWRRGDSLVFAHLYADVPDTTVSTDEDGRGVVDVIAALLAAEVEFRGPLRLSHTQNTLLAQVYERLGARLRPLGLPAHAVQSFGRAATLHRLNEDMDAVDRCGLQQARARCQTKPRGLPRVGSLLSDLLCGYGYKPFRLLGWIAVQLAVFSVALLLLSQEPLGDTLYLSMTSYLNPMGLGDTSTLADGGRALLATESWVGTVSLSVFFALLVRRWFRL
;
A
#
# COMPACT_ATOMS: atom_id res chain seq x y z
N MET A 1 -28.17 9.76 -17.20
CA MET A 1 -28.78 10.62 -16.17
C MET A 1 -29.66 9.74 -15.31
N THR A 2 -29.10 9.22 -14.22
CA THR A 2 -29.84 8.45 -13.21
C THR A 2 -30.60 9.46 -12.36
N GLU A 3 -31.92 9.36 -12.27
CA GLU A 3 -32.73 10.13 -11.32
C GLU A 3 -32.15 9.89 -9.92
N GLN A 4 -31.63 10.93 -9.27
CA GLN A 4 -31.24 10.86 -7.88
C GLN A 4 -32.52 10.76 -7.05
N GLU A 5 -32.77 9.58 -6.47
CA GLU A 5 -33.83 9.42 -5.47
C GLU A 5 -33.70 10.52 -4.40
N PRO A 6 -34.82 11.11 -3.95
CA PRO A 6 -34.79 12.16 -2.95
C PRO A 6 -34.10 11.65 -1.69
N ARG A 7 -33.01 12.35 -1.30
CA ARG A 7 -32.20 11.98 -0.15
C ARG A 7 -33.02 12.20 1.12
N SER A 8 -32.87 11.31 2.09
CA SER A 8 -33.46 11.51 3.41
C SER A 8 -32.88 12.78 4.07
N GLU A 9 -33.74 13.57 4.72
CA GLU A 9 -33.35 14.78 5.49
C GLU A 9 -32.22 14.49 6.50
N PHE A 10 -32.19 13.27 7.05
CA PHE A 10 -31.11 12.79 7.91
C PHE A 10 -29.75 12.74 7.19
N VAL A 11 -29.72 12.24 5.96
CA VAL A 11 -28.50 12.13 5.15
C VAL A 11 -28.02 13.52 4.75
N GLU A 12 -28.92 14.42 4.37
CA GLU A 12 -28.57 15.80 3.99
C GLU A 12 -28.01 16.60 5.17
N SER A 13 -28.66 16.52 6.33
CA SER A 13 -28.19 17.20 7.54
C SER A 13 -26.83 16.66 8.01
N THR A 14 -26.60 15.35 7.92
CA THR A 14 -25.31 14.73 8.25
C THR A 14 -24.23 15.10 7.23
N THR A 15 -24.56 15.06 5.94
CA THR A 15 -23.68 15.49 4.84
C THR A 15 -23.21 16.93 5.04
N THR A 16 -24.14 17.84 5.37
CA THR A 16 -23.82 19.26 5.62
C THR A 16 -22.84 19.43 6.79
N ARG A 17 -22.97 18.60 7.84
CA ARG A 17 -22.04 18.61 8.97
C ARG A 17 -20.67 18.08 8.59
N ILE A 18 -20.61 17.00 7.82
CA ILE A 18 -19.35 16.43 7.31
C ILE A 18 -18.62 17.47 6.46
N LEU A 19 -19.31 18.08 5.48
CA LEU A 19 -18.73 19.10 4.61
C LEU A 19 -18.22 20.31 5.39
N ARG A 20 -18.98 20.80 6.38
CA ARG A 20 -18.55 21.92 7.23
C ARG A 20 -17.28 21.59 8.03
N ARG A 21 -17.19 20.37 8.57
CA ARG A 21 -16.01 19.93 9.32
C ARG A 21 -14.81 19.72 8.40
N ALA A 22 -15.02 19.14 7.22
CA ALA A 22 -13.97 18.98 6.22
C ALA A 22 -13.40 20.33 5.76
N ALA A 23 -14.27 21.32 5.53
CA ALA A 23 -13.85 22.68 5.18
C ALA A 23 -13.03 23.32 6.31
N LYS A 24 -13.53 23.25 7.56
CA LYS A 24 -12.80 23.72 8.73
C LYS A 24 -11.44 23.05 8.86
N TYR A 25 -11.40 21.73 8.71
CA TYR A 25 -10.19 20.92 8.78
C TYR A 25 -9.18 21.32 7.71
N ALA A 26 -9.62 21.54 6.46
CA ALA A 26 -8.76 21.97 5.38
C ALA A 26 -8.23 23.40 5.60
N ASP A 27 -9.06 24.33 6.08
CA ASP A 27 -8.64 25.70 6.37
C ASP A 27 -7.59 25.75 7.49
N GLU A 28 -7.85 25.07 8.61
CA GLU A 28 -6.97 25.10 9.80
C GLU A 28 -5.62 24.40 9.55
N ASN A 29 -5.58 23.39 8.68
CA ASN A 29 -4.44 22.47 8.60
C ASN A 29 -3.72 22.45 7.26
N TYR A 30 -4.31 23.05 6.20
CA TYR A 30 -3.66 23.13 4.89
C TYR A 30 -3.05 24.51 4.61
N ARG A 31 -3.66 25.59 5.14
CA ARG A 31 -3.22 26.97 4.88
C ARG A 31 -2.25 27.51 5.92
N ASP A 32 -2.50 27.25 7.19
CA ASP A 32 -1.62 27.65 8.28
C ASP A 32 -0.69 26.48 8.62
N SER A 33 0.62 26.73 8.68
CA SER A 33 1.66 25.70 8.90
C SER A 33 1.32 24.76 10.07
N ALA A 34 0.75 23.61 9.72
CA ALA A 34 -0.02 22.80 10.65
C ALA A 34 0.84 22.09 11.70
N PRO A 35 0.25 21.74 12.86
CA PRO A 35 0.85 20.77 13.77
C PRO A 35 1.15 19.45 13.03
N GLY A 36 2.12 18.68 13.52
CA GLY A 36 2.52 17.42 12.89
C GLY A 36 1.33 16.50 12.59
N GLU A 37 1.39 15.75 11.49
CA GLU A 37 0.26 15.01 10.90
C GLU A 37 -0.50 14.09 11.89
N TYR A 38 0.14 13.62 12.95
CA TYR A 38 -0.53 12.85 14.01
C TYR A 38 -1.60 13.65 14.76
N ALA A 39 -1.37 14.93 15.06
CA ALA A 39 -2.37 15.79 15.68
C ALA A 39 -3.58 16.00 14.75
N LEU A 40 -3.33 16.00 13.43
CA LEU A 40 -4.37 16.09 12.41
C LEU A 40 -5.25 14.84 12.40
N LEU A 41 -4.68 13.65 12.61
CA LEU A 41 -5.43 12.41 12.76
C LEU A 41 -6.30 12.42 14.03
N ASP A 42 -5.79 12.97 15.13
CA ASP A 42 -6.56 13.10 16.37
C ASP A 42 -7.74 14.07 16.19
N GLY A 43 -7.53 15.19 15.47
CA GLY A 43 -8.59 16.12 15.09
C GLY A 43 -9.66 15.47 14.22
N LEU A 44 -9.25 14.71 13.20
CA LEU A 44 -10.15 13.93 12.35
C LEU A 44 -10.99 12.95 13.18
N ASN A 45 -10.36 12.22 14.11
CA ASN A 45 -11.05 11.29 15.01
C ASN A 45 -12.09 12.02 15.87
N ALA A 46 -11.73 13.16 16.47
CA ALA A 46 -12.66 13.97 17.25
C ALA A 46 -13.86 14.47 16.42
N ASP A 47 -13.62 14.85 15.16
CA ASP A 47 -14.67 15.24 14.23
C ASP A 47 -15.61 14.08 13.87
N VAL A 48 -15.07 12.88 13.65
CA VAL A 48 -15.85 11.66 13.43
C VAL A 48 -16.72 11.35 14.64
N GLU A 49 -16.15 11.35 15.85
CA GLU A 49 -16.91 11.09 17.09
C GLU A 49 -18.02 12.14 17.30
N ALA A 50 -17.76 13.40 16.97
CA ALA A 50 -18.77 14.46 17.09
C ALA A 50 -19.91 14.31 16.05
N VAL A 51 -19.65 13.68 14.90
CA VAL A 51 -20.71 13.31 13.94
C VAL A 51 -21.47 12.07 14.44
N LEU A 52 -20.75 11.03 14.88
CA LEU A 52 -21.33 9.78 15.40
C LEU A 52 -22.21 10.00 16.64
N GLY A 53 -21.82 10.88 17.55
CA GLY A 53 -22.60 11.21 18.74
C GLY A 53 -23.97 11.84 18.43
N ARG A 54 -24.21 12.26 17.18
CA ARG A 54 -25.50 12.77 16.69
C ARG A 54 -26.06 11.93 15.54
N TYR A 55 -25.43 10.81 15.22
CA TYR A 55 -25.81 9.92 14.13
C TYR A 55 -26.90 8.95 14.62
N HIS A 56 -28.15 9.32 14.40
CA HIS A 56 -29.32 8.48 14.70
C HIS A 56 -30.00 8.06 13.39
N PRO A 57 -29.64 6.89 12.82
CA PRO A 57 -30.22 6.47 11.56
C PRO A 57 -31.73 6.22 11.73
N PRO A 58 -32.57 6.64 10.77
CA PRO A 58 -34.03 6.52 10.87
C PRO A 58 -34.52 5.07 10.87
N SER A 59 -33.74 4.14 10.31
CA SER A 59 -33.97 2.70 10.41
C SER A 59 -32.67 1.95 10.69
N PRO A 60 -32.70 0.90 11.54
CA PRO A 60 -31.55 0.03 11.76
C PRO A 60 -31.27 -0.88 10.55
N TRP A 61 -32.28 -1.10 9.71
CA TRP A 61 -32.19 -1.89 8.49
C TRP A 61 -32.12 -0.98 7.28
N ARG A 62 -31.10 -1.16 6.44
CA ARG A 62 -30.97 -0.43 5.17
C ARG A 62 -31.51 -1.27 4.03
N ARG A 63 -32.35 -0.69 3.17
CA ARG A 63 -32.70 -1.28 1.87
C ARG A 63 -31.67 -0.80 0.85
N GLY A 64 -30.87 -1.72 0.32
CA GLY A 64 -29.95 -1.46 -0.79
C GLY A 64 -28.49 -1.77 -0.49
N ASP A 65 -27.77 -2.17 -1.54
CA ASP A 65 -26.33 -2.46 -1.51
C ASP A 65 -25.44 -1.20 -1.58
N SER A 66 -26.01 -0.01 -1.41
CA SER A 66 -25.30 1.27 -1.51
C SER A 66 -24.87 1.82 -0.14
N LEU A 67 -23.75 2.56 -0.16
CA LEU A 67 -23.24 3.34 0.98
C LEU A 67 -24.09 4.61 1.19
N VAL A 68 -24.18 5.13 2.42
CA VAL A 68 -25.03 6.31 2.75
C VAL A 68 -24.55 7.52 1.99
N PHE A 69 -23.23 7.67 2.01
CA PHE A 69 -22.57 8.85 1.50
C PHE A 69 -21.96 8.58 0.14
N ALA A 70 -22.57 7.68 -0.64
CA ALA A 70 -22.13 7.34 -1.99
C ALA A 70 -21.90 8.60 -2.87
N HIS A 71 -22.71 9.64 -2.69
CA HIS A 71 -22.53 10.93 -3.37
C HIS A 71 -21.23 11.62 -2.98
N LEU A 72 -20.86 11.67 -1.70
CA LEU A 72 -19.59 12.27 -1.26
C LEU A 72 -18.38 11.54 -1.84
N TYR A 73 -18.50 10.23 -2.11
CA TYR A 73 -17.43 9.48 -2.76
C TYR A 73 -17.39 9.66 -4.28
N ALA A 74 -18.54 9.93 -4.90
CA ALA A 74 -18.66 10.18 -6.35
C ALA A 74 -18.16 11.57 -6.73
N ASP A 75 -18.28 12.54 -5.82
CA ASP A 75 -17.84 13.93 -6.02
C ASP A 75 -16.31 14.07 -5.96
N VAL A 76 -15.57 13.06 -5.50
CA VAL A 76 -14.10 13.06 -5.50
C VAL A 76 -13.58 12.76 -6.91
N PRO A 77 -12.94 13.72 -7.60
CA PRO A 77 -12.53 13.54 -8.99
C PRO A 77 -11.46 12.44 -9.14
N ASP A 78 -11.56 11.67 -10.23
CA ASP A 78 -10.62 10.60 -10.55
C ASP A 78 -9.27 11.11 -11.09
N THR A 79 -9.16 12.38 -11.43
CA THR A 79 -7.91 12.98 -11.93
C THR A 79 -6.98 13.31 -10.76
N THR A 80 -5.65 13.24 -10.97
CA THR A 80 -4.65 13.66 -9.99
C THR A 80 -5.07 15.01 -9.44
N VAL A 81 -5.33 15.07 -8.13
CA VAL A 81 -5.73 16.31 -7.45
C VAL A 81 -4.56 17.27 -7.62
N SER A 82 -4.63 18.10 -8.67
CA SER A 82 -3.95 19.39 -8.63
C SER A 82 -4.47 20.04 -7.36
N THR A 83 -3.57 20.59 -6.57
CA THR A 83 -3.97 21.57 -5.58
C THR A 83 -4.58 22.71 -6.38
N ASP A 84 -5.87 22.63 -6.66
CA ASP A 84 -6.61 23.74 -7.22
C ASP A 84 -6.35 24.93 -6.30
N GLU A 85 -6.15 26.12 -6.86
CA GLU A 85 -5.75 27.32 -6.10
C GLU A 85 -6.70 27.59 -4.91
N ASP A 86 -7.93 27.10 -4.99
CA ASP A 86 -8.96 27.23 -3.97
C ASP A 86 -8.92 26.16 -2.85
N GLY A 87 -8.10 25.12 -2.96
CA GLY A 87 -8.01 24.02 -1.98
C GLY A 87 -9.23 23.08 -1.94
N ARG A 88 -10.17 23.25 -2.88
CA ARG A 88 -11.45 22.52 -2.92
C ARG A 88 -11.28 21.00 -2.99
N GLY A 89 -10.32 20.53 -3.80
CA GLY A 89 -10.03 19.09 -3.91
C GLY A 89 -9.58 18.44 -2.60
N VAL A 90 -8.91 19.18 -1.71
CA VAL A 90 -8.54 18.67 -0.37
C VAL A 90 -9.79 18.54 0.49
N VAL A 91 -10.68 19.54 0.47
CA VAL A 91 -11.95 19.53 1.22
C VAL A 91 -12.79 18.33 0.82
N ASP A 92 -12.93 18.04 -0.48
CA ASP A 92 -13.74 16.93 -0.97
C ASP A 92 -13.15 15.56 -0.55
N VAL A 93 -11.83 15.40 -0.62
CA VAL A 93 -11.15 14.17 -0.17
C VAL A 93 -11.29 13.96 1.33
N ILE A 94 -11.16 15.02 2.14
CA ILE A 94 -11.33 14.95 3.60
C ILE A 94 -12.80 14.70 3.97
N ALA A 95 -13.76 15.32 3.26
CA ALA A 95 -15.18 15.07 3.45
C ALA A 95 -15.53 13.60 3.16
N ALA A 96 -15.00 13.06 2.06
CA ALA A 96 -15.15 11.64 1.74
C ALA A 96 -14.48 10.73 2.79
N LEU A 97 -13.32 11.10 3.32
CA LEU A 97 -12.67 10.33 4.39
C LEU A 97 -13.48 10.34 5.69
N LEU A 98 -13.99 11.51 6.11
CA LEU A 98 -14.87 11.64 7.27
C LEU A 98 -16.14 10.82 7.09
N ALA A 99 -16.77 10.88 5.92
CA ALA A 99 -17.94 10.08 5.59
C ALA A 99 -17.65 8.58 5.67
N ALA A 100 -16.51 8.13 5.12
CA ALA A 100 -16.10 6.75 5.18
C ALA A 100 -15.86 6.27 6.63
N GLU A 101 -15.20 7.07 7.47
CA GLU A 101 -15.00 6.73 8.90
C GLU A 101 -16.32 6.71 9.69
N VAL A 102 -17.26 7.60 9.39
CA VAL A 102 -18.61 7.56 9.98
C VAL A 102 -19.36 6.30 9.57
N GLU A 103 -19.26 5.85 8.32
CA GLU A 103 -19.86 4.57 7.91
C GLU A 103 -19.14 3.35 8.51
N PHE A 104 -17.81 3.39 8.60
CA PHE A 104 -17.00 2.30 9.16
C PHE A 104 -17.26 2.08 10.65
N ARG A 105 -17.37 3.16 11.44
CA ARG A 105 -17.61 3.12 12.90
C ARG A 105 -19.09 3.22 13.27
N GLY A 106 -19.95 3.45 12.29
CA GLY A 106 -21.37 3.67 12.50
C GLY A 106 -22.05 2.48 13.16
N PRO A 107 -23.23 2.70 13.79
CA PRO A 107 -23.99 1.64 14.45
C PRO A 107 -24.59 0.61 13.47
N LEU A 108 -24.56 0.91 12.17
CA LEU A 108 -25.13 0.07 11.13
C LEU A 108 -24.14 -1.02 10.74
N ARG A 109 -24.58 -2.29 10.86
CA ARG A 109 -23.80 -3.41 10.32
C ARG A 109 -23.85 -3.37 8.80
N LEU A 110 -22.68 -3.29 8.19
CA LEU A 110 -22.52 -3.29 6.74
C LEU A 110 -22.67 -4.72 6.20
N SER A 111 -23.33 -4.88 5.06
CA SER A 111 -23.36 -6.13 4.31
C SER A 111 -21.96 -6.44 3.72
N HIS A 112 -21.76 -7.67 3.26
CA HIS A 112 -20.52 -8.06 2.57
C HIS A 112 -20.23 -7.17 1.34
N THR A 113 -21.26 -6.88 0.53
CA THR A 113 -21.20 -5.97 -0.62
C THR A 113 -20.78 -4.56 -0.20
N GLN A 114 -21.39 -4.01 0.86
CA GLN A 114 -21.05 -2.69 1.39
C GLN A 114 -19.64 -2.64 1.97
N ASN A 115 -19.18 -3.70 2.65
CA ASN A 115 -17.80 -3.79 3.13
C ASN A 115 -16.80 -3.73 1.96
N THR A 116 -17.07 -4.45 0.87
CA THR A 116 -16.22 -4.42 -0.34
C THR A 116 -16.21 -3.02 -0.95
N LEU A 117 -17.37 -2.37 -1.08
CA LEU A 117 -17.46 -1.01 -1.62
C LEU A 117 -16.73 0.00 -0.75
N LEU A 118 -16.92 -0.06 0.57
CA LEU A 118 -16.26 0.83 1.52
C LEU A 118 -14.74 0.61 1.53
N ALA A 119 -14.29 -0.64 1.42
CA ALA A 119 -12.86 -0.96 1.28
C ALA A 119 -12.26 -0.33 0.03
N GLN A 120 -12.95 -0.40 -1.11
CA GLN A 120 -12.52 0.24 -2.36
C GLN A 120 -12.52 1.77 -2.25
N VAL A 121 -13.48 2.37 -1.53
CA VAL A 121 -13.47 3.80 -1.21
C VAL A 121 -12.20 4.16 -0.42
N TYR A 122 -11.88 3.43 0.65
CA TYR A 122 -10.67 3.67 1.42
C TYR A 122 -9.37 3.47 0.61
N GLU A 123 -9.31 2.48 -0.28
CA GLU A 123 -8.17 2.31 -1.19
C GLU A 123 -7.98 3.54 -2.09
N ARG A 124 -9.06 4.03 -2.70
CA ARG A 124 -9.05 5.23 -3.55
C ARG A 124 -8.65 6.47 -2.76
N LEU A 125 -9.24 6.69 -1.59
CA LEU A 125 -8.91 7.83 -0.72
C LEU A 125 -7.45 7.79 -0.26
N GLY A 126 -6.94 6.62 0.16
CA GLY A 126 -5.54 6.46 0.54
C GLY A 126 -4.57 6.79 -0.60
N ALA A 127 -4.93 6.46 -1.84
CA ALA A 127 -4.13 6.81 -3.01
C ALA A 127 -4.12 8.32 -3.30
N ARG A 128 -5.19 9.05 -2.96
CA ARG A 128 -5.34 10.51 -3.13
C ARG A 128 -4.69 11.32 -2.01
N LEU A 129 -4.76 10.84 -0.78
CA LEU A 129 -4.18 11.53 0.39
C LEU A 129 -2.65 11.60 0.32
N ARG A 130 -2.03 10.59 -0.30
CA ARG A 130 -0.57 10.51 -0.44
C ARG A 130 0.05 11.68 -1.22
N PRO A 131 -0.37 12.00 -2.46
CA PRO A 131 0.14 13.16 -3.20
C PRO A 131 -0.24 14.50 -2.56
N LEU A 132 -1.29 14.55 -1.74
CA LEU A 132 -1.70 15.75 -0.98
C LEU A 132 -0.82 16.03 0.24
N GLY A 133 0.21 15.22 0.50
CA GLY A 133 1.08 15.41 1.65
C GLY A 133 0.49 14.91 2.97
N LEU A 134 -0.52 14.03 2.92
CA LEU A 134 -1.16 13.40 4.08
C LEU A 134 -0.88 11.88 4.14
N PRO A 135 0.40 11.46 4.26
CA PRO A 135 0.77 10.05 4.23
C PRO A 135 0.28 9.24 5.45
N ALA A 136 0.16 9.81 6.64
CA ALA A 136 -0.41 9.12 7.80
C ALA A 136 -1.92 8.86 7.61
N HIS A 137 -2.66 9.80 7.01
CA HIS A 137 -4.07 9.58 6.63
C HIS A 137 -4.21 8.49 5.57
N ALA A 138 -3.28 8.45 4.61
CA ALA A 138 -3.21 7.35 3.65
C ALA A 138 -2.93 6.00 4.34
N VAL A 139 -2.03 5.96 5.33
CA VAL A 139 -1.74 4.76 6.13
C VAL A 139 -2.98 4.27 6.88
N GLN A 140 -3.74 5.17 7.49
CA GLN A 140 -5.01 4.83 8.14
C GLN A 140 -6.01 4.27 7.13
N SER A 141 -6.20 4.97 6.01
CA SER A 141 -7.16 4.58 4.96
C SER A 141 -6.86 3.19 4.41
N PHE A 142 -5.60 2.91 4.03
CA PHE A 142 -5.21 1.57 3.58
C PHE A 142 -5.33 0.53 4.70
N GLY A 143 -5.09 0.89 5.96
CA GLY A 143 -5.32 0.03 7.10
C GLY A 143 -6.79 -0.39 7.24
N ARG A 144 -7.72 0.58 7.12
CA ARG A 144 -9.17 0.33 7.14
C ARG A 144 -9.62 -0.54 5.98
N ALA A 145 -9.14 -0.24 4.77
CA ALA A 145 -9.40 -1.07 3.59
C ALA A 145 -8.93 -2.52 3.80
N ALA A 146 -7.72 -2.72 4.32
CA ALA A 146 -7.20 -4.06 4.62
C ALA A 146 -8.05 -4.80 5.67
N THR A 147 -8.57 -4.11 6.69
CA THR A 147 -9.48 -4.72 7.67
C THR A 147 -10.79 -5.16 7.01
N LEU A 148 -11.40 -4.32 6.18
CA LEU A 148 -12.66 -4.65 5.49
C LEU A 148 -12.49 -5.80 4.49
N HIS A 149 -11.42 -5.79 3.70
CA HIS A 149 -11.11 -6.90 2.78
C HIS A 149 -10.86 -8.21 3.51
N ARG A 150 -10.23 -8.16 4.70
CA ARG A 150 -10.04 -9.36 5.53
C ARG A 150 -11.36 -9.92 6.05
N LEU A 151 -12.30 -9.06 6.45
CA LEU A 151 -13.65 -9.49 6.85
C LEU A 151 -14.40 -10.16 5.68
N ASN A 152 -14.04 -9.82 4.45
CA ASN A 152 -14.59 -10.37 3.22
C ASN A 152 -13.72 -11.50 2.62
N GLU A 153 -12.69 -11.95 3.32
CA GLU A 153 -11.77 -13.02 2.89
C GLU A 153 -11.03 -12.73 1.56
N ASP A 154 -10.98 -11.48 1.10
CA ASP A 154 -10.22 -11.06 -0.10
C ASP A 154 -8.75 -10.79 0.28
N MET A 155 -8.00 -11.88 0.45
CA MET A 155 -6.60 -11.83 0.86
C MET A 155 -5.68 -11.14 -0.16
N ASP A 156 -6.03 -11.18 -1.45
CA ASP A 156 -5.31 -10.47 -2.49
C ASP A 156 -5.45 -8.95 -2.28
N ALA A 157 -6.65 -8.46 -2.01
CA ALA A 157 -6.87 -7.05 -1.73
C ALA A 157 -6.25 -6.59 -0.39
N VAL A 158 -6.21 -7.45 0.62
CA VAL A 158 -5.48 -7.18 1.88
C VAL A 158 -4.00 -6.91 1.61
N ASP A 159 -3.36 -7.73 0.77
CA ASP A 159 -1.96 -7.56 0.40
C ASP A 159 -1.73 -6.28 -0.42
N ARG A 160 -2.72 -5.85 -1.25
CA ARG A 160 -2.71 -4.54 -1.93
C ARG A 160 -2.62 -3.39 -0.99
N CYS A 161 -3.55 -3.39 -0.06
CA CYS A 161 -3.69 -2.35 0.93
C CYS A 161 -2.44 -2.30 1.80
N GLY A 162 -1.93 -3.46 2.23
CA GLY A 162 -0.70 -3.56 3.01
C GLY A 162 0.52 -2.95 2.29
N LEU A 163 0.68 -3.18 0.98
CA LEU A 163 1.76 -2.57 0.21
C LEU A 163 1.62 -1.04 0.14
N GLN A 164 0.43 -0.56 -0.23
CA GLN A 164 0.21 0.88 -0.35
C GLN A 164 0.33 1.58 1.01
N GLN A 165 -0.09 0.92 2.08
CA GLN A 165 0.12 1.34 3.46
C GLN A 165 1.62 1.41 3.79
N ALA A 166 2.41 0.39 3.45
CA ALA A 166 3.85 0.42 3.67
C ALA A 166 4.51 1.56 2.90
N ARG A 167 4.12 1.78 1.63
CA ARG A 167 4.61 2.90 0.82
C ARG A 167 4.26 4.25 1.43
N ALA A 168 3.02 4.43 1.89
CA ALA A 168 2.60 5.65 2.57
C ALA A 168 3.38 5.85 3.88
N ARG A 169 3.56 4.81 4.69
CA ARG A 169 4.36 4.84 5.93
C ARG A 169 5.84 5.15 5.68
N CYS A 170 6.38 4.83 4.51
CA CYS A 170 7.74 5.23 4.17
C CYS A 170 7.87 6.71 3.89
N GLN A 171 6.78 7.38 3.50
CA GLN A 171 6.76 8.82 3.27
C GLN A 171 6.63 9.62 4.56
N THR A 172 6.07 9.03 5.63
CA THR A 172 6.03 9.67 6.97
C THR A 172 7.41 9.67 7.65
N LYS A 173 8.33 8.79 7.24
CA LYS A 173 9.68 8.71 7.83
C LYS A 173 10.60 9.83 7.32
N PRO A 174 11.51 10.34 8.16
CA PRO A 174 12.51 11.31 7.73
C PRO A 174 13.38 10.75 6.59
N ARG A 175 13.87 11.63 5.72
CA ARG A 175 14.76 11.26 4.62
C ARG A 175 16.05 10.67 5.21
N GLY A 176 16.39 9.43 4.83
CA GLY A 176 17.61 8.75 5.30
C GLY A 176 17.62 7.24 5.06
N LEU A 177 18.62 6.56 5.62
CA LEU A 177 18.79 5.09 5.62
C LEU A 177 17.51 4.27 5.87
N PRO A 178 16.61 4.61 6.82
CA PRO A 178 15.40 3.81 7.05
C PRO A 178 14.42 3.79 5.87
N ARG A 179 14.52 4.73 4.93
CA ARG A 179 13.71 4.80 3.71
C ARG A 179 14.28 3.92 2.59
N VAL A 180 15.59 3.66 2.59
CA VAL A 180 16.25 2.81 1.58
C VAL A 180 15.88 1.35 1.79
N GLY A 181 15.88 0.87 3.04
CA GLY A 181 15.54 -0.53 3.33
C GLY A 181 14.12 -0.89 2.91
N SER A 182 13.15 0.01 3.08
CA SER A 182 11.78 -0.24 2.64
C SER A 182 11.61 -0.16 1.13
N LEU A 183 12.32 0.75 0.46
CA LEU A 183 12.35 0.80 -1.01
C LEU A 183 12.97 -0.47 -1.60
N LEU A 184 14.08 -0.96 -1.02
CA LEU A 184 14.70 -2.22 -1.44
C LEU A 184 13.77 -3.41 -1.21
N SER A 185 13.06 -3.45 -0.08
CA SER A 185 12.08 -4.51 0.18
C SER A 185 10.92 -4.48 -0.84
N ASP A 186 10.39 -3.31 -1.17
CA ASP A 186 9.36 -3.13 -2.21
C ASP A 186 9.88 -3.51 -3.61
N LEU A 187 11.13 -3.18 -3.92
CA LEU A 187 11.78 -3.50 -5.19
C LEU A 187 12.03 -5.01 -5.34
N LEU A 188 12.58 -5.66 -4.30
CA LEU A 188 12.99 -7.07 -4.32
C LEU A 188 11.82 -8.02 -4.17
N CYS A 189 10.94 -7.78 -3.20
CA CYS A 189 9.84 -8.70 -2.87
C CYS A 189 8.54 -8.33 -3.58
N GLY A 190 8.33 -7.05 -3.89
CA GLY A 190 7.09 -6.56 -4.49
C GLY A 190 5.83 -6.88 -3.68
N TYR A 191 4.69 -6.48 -4.25
CA TYR A 191 3.35 -6.77 -3.74
C TYR A 191 3.13 -8.25 -3.39
N GLY A 192 2.47 -8.52 -2.27
CA GLY A 192 1.80 -9.80 -1.98
C GLY A 192 2.67 -11.04 -2.17
N TYR A 193 3.98 -10.90 -1.96
CA TYR A 193 4.91 -12.00 -2.14
C TYR A 193 4.78 -12.60 -3.55
N LYS A 194 5.02 -11.82 -4.62
CA LYS A 194 5.08 -12.36 -6.00
C LYS A 194 6.40 -13.12 -6.20
N PRO A 195 6.46 -14.45 -6.00
CA PRO A 195 7.73 -15.19 -6.09
C PRO A 195 8.38 -15.01 -7.48
N PHE A 196 7.56 -14.86 -8.52
CA PHE A 196 8.03 -14.65 -9.89
C PHE A 196 8.82 -13.35 -10.11
N ARG A 197 8.57 -12.28 -9.34
CA ARG A 197 9.44 -11.09 -9.39
C ARG A 197 10.81 -11.38 -8.82
N LEU A 198 10.85 -12.15 -7.74
CA LEU A 198 12.09 -12.56 -7.10
C LEU A 198 12.86 -13.54 -8.01
N LEU A 199 12.17 -14.39 -8.77
CA LEU A 199 12.78 -15.19 -9.85
C LEU A 199 13.42 -14.31 -10.93
N GLY A 200 12.76 -13.21 -11.32
CA GLY A 200 13.37 -12.20 -12.20
C GLY A 200 14.62 -11.58 -11.60
N TRP A 201 14.63 -11.27 -10.30
CA TRP A 201 15.81 -10.79 -9.59
C TRP A 201 16.94 -11.82 -9.53
N ILE A 202 16.61 -13.09 -9.30
CA ILE A 202 17.57 -14.21 -9.36
C ILE A 202 18.20 -14.28 -10.75
N ALA A 203 17.40 -14.18 -11.82
CA ALA A 203 17.91 -14.16 -13.19
C ALA A 203 18.83 -12.95 -13.47
N VAL A 204 18.50 -11.77 -12.95
CA VAL A 204 19.36 -10.58 -13.05
C VAL A 204 20.67 -10.78 -12.28
N GLN A 205 20.63 -11.34 -11.07
CA GLN A 205 21.82 -11.65 -10.29
C GLN A 205 22.72 -12.64 -11.02
N LEU A 206 22.16 -13.74 -11.54
CA LEU A 206 22.90 -14.71 -12.35
C LEU A 206 23.56 -14.05 -13.57
N ALA A 207 22.84 -13.20 -14.30
CA ALA A 207 23.41 -12.47 -15.44
C ALA A 207 24.56 -11.55 -15.03
N VAL A 208 24.42 -10.82 -13.91
CA VAL A 208 25.47 -9.91 -13.40
C VAL A 208 26.71 -10.70 -12.97
N PHE A 209 26.55 -11.79 -12.22
CA PHE A 209 27.68 -12.63 -11.79
C PHE A 209 28.34 -13.33 -12.97
N SER A 210 27.56 -13.84 -13.92
CA SER A 210 28.08 -14.42 -15.17
C SER A 210 28.92 -13.41 -15.97
N VAL A 211 28.44 -12.17 -16.14
CA VAL A 211 29.21 -11.12 -16.83
C VAL A 211 30.47 -10.75 -16.05
N ALA A 212 30.38 -10.61 -14.72
CA ALA A 212 31.54 -10.31 -13.89
C ALA A 212 32.58 -11.45 -13.95
N LEU A 213 32.14 -12.71 -13.98
CA LEU A 213 33.03 -13.86 -14.12
C LEU A 213 33.68 -13.89 -15.50
N LEU A 214 32.94 -13.61 -16.58
CA LEU A 214 33.50 -13.49 -17.94
C LEU A 214 34.57 -12.41 -18.07
N LEU A 215 34.49 -11.33 -17.27
CA LEU A 215 35.49 -10.27 -17.28
C LEU A 215 36.75 -10.63 -16.47
N LEU A 216 36.64 -11.59 -15.55
CA LEU A 216 37.71 -11.97 -14.62
C LEU A 216 38.33 -13.34 -14.93
N SER A 217 37.62 -14.22 -15.64
CA SER A 217 38.07 -15.52 -16.09
C SER A 217 38.49 -15.45 -17.57
N GLN A 218 39.42 -16.32 -17.96
CA GLN A 218 39.72 -16.56 -19.38
C GLN A 218 39.02 -17.82 -19.91
N GLU A 219 38.03 -18.31 -19.17
CA GLU A 219 37.31 -19.53 -19.50
C GLU A 219 36.32 -19.28 -20.65
N PRO A 220 36.03 -20.31 -21.46
CA PRO A 220 35.04 -20.18 -22.51
C PRO A 220 33.66 -19.87 -21.93
N LEU A 221 32.84 -19.19 -22.73
CA LEU A 221 31.56 -18.61 -22.28
C LEU A 221 30.60 -19.67 -21.72
N GLY A 222 30.58 -20.87 -22.32
CA GLY A 222 29.73 -21.98 -21.87
C GLY A 222 30.10 -22.46 -20.46
N ASP A 223 31.40 -22.63 -20.19
CA ASP A 223 31.89 -23.11 -18.90
C ASP A 223 31.69 -22.06 -17.81
N THR A 224 31.88 -20.78 -18.15
CA THR A 224 31.63 -19.65 -17.24
C THR A 224 30.16 -19.58 -16.81
N LEU A 225 29.22 -19.71 -17.75
CA LEU A 225 27.78 -19.72 -17.45
C LEU A 225 27.40 -20.94 -16.60
N TYR A 226 27.93 -22.11 -16.94
CA TYR A 226 27.70 -23.33 -16.17
C TYR A 226 28.22 -23.20 -14.74
N LEU A 227 29.42 -22.64 -14.56
CA LEU A 227 30.05 -22.43 -13.26
C LEU A 227 29.25 -21.45 -12.40
N SER A 228 28.84 -20.31 -12.96
CA SER A 228 28.00 -19.33 -12.25
C SER A 228 26.65 -19.94 -11.83
N MET A 229 25.96 -20.62 -12.74
CA MET A 229 24.66 -21.23 -12.44
C MET A 229 24.75 -22.35 -11.39
N THR A 230 25.78 -23.20 -11.45
CA THR A 230 25.98 -24.28 -10.47
C THR A 230 26.41 -23.72 -9.11
N SER A 231 27.32 -22.73 -9.08
CA SER A 231 27.76 -22.08 -7.84
C SER A 231 26.63 -21.31 -7.14
N TYR A 232 25.72 -20.71 -7.90
CA TYR A 232 24.58 -19.99 -7.35
C TYR A 232 23.58 -20.91 -6.62
N LEU A 233 23.38 -22.13 -7.15
CA LEU A 233 22.48 -23.13 -6.57
C LEU A 233 23.13 -23.96 -5.46
N ASN A 234 24.42 -24.25 -5.60
CA ASN A 234 25.19 -25.05 -4.68
C ASN A 234 26.60 -24.45 -4.53
N PRO A 235 26.98 -23.97 -3.34
CA PRO A 235 28.31 -23.41 -3.13
C PRO A 235 29.40 -24.39 -3.56
N MET A 236 30.25 -23.98 -4.50
CA MET A 236 31.32 -24.85 -4.99
C MET A 236 32.39 -25.08 -3.93
N GLY A 237 33.02 -26.26 -3.97
CA GLY A 237 34.09 -26.60 -3.04
C GLY A 237 35.40 -25.85 -3.34
N LEU A 238 36.29 -25.81 -2.35
CA LEU A 238 37.65 -25.25 -2.52
C LEU A 238 38.46 -25.97 -3.62
N GLY A 239 38.16 -27.24 -3.90
CA GLY A 239 38.80 -28.01 -4.97
C GLY A 239 38.39 -27.56 -6.37
N ASP A 240 37.13 -27.20 -6.56
CA ASP A 240 36.55 -26.84 -7.86
C ASP A 240 36.98 -25.45 -8.33
N THR A 241 37.45 -24.60 -7.40
CA THR A 241 37.87 -23.22 -7.68
C THR A 241 39.40 -23.07 -7.76
N SER A 242 40.14 -24.18 -7.69
CA SER A 242 41.59 -24.19 -7.63
C SER A 242 42.27 -23.64 -8.90
N THR A 243 41.63 -23.70 -10.05
CA THR A 243 42.12 -23.19 -11.34
C THR A 243 41.81 -21.70 -11.57
N LEU A 244 40.93 -21.09 -10.77
CA LEU A 244 40.56 -19.69 -10.92
C LEU A 244 41.54 -18.75 -10.23
N ALA A 245 41.73 -17.56 -10.81
CA ALA A 245 42.42 -16.45 -10.17
C ALA A 245 41.71 -16.02 -8.87
N ASP A 246 42.46 -15.46 -7.92
CA ASP A 246 41.94 -15.12 -6.58
C ASP A 246 40.69 -14.22 -6.61
N GLY A 247 40.60 -13.32 -7.61
CA GLY A 247 39.41 -12.49 -7.84
C GLY A 247 38.16 -13.28 -8.24
N GLY A 248 38.32 -14.32 -9.07
CA GLY A 248 37.21 -15.22 -9.45
C GLY A 248 36.72 -16.07 -8.28
N ARG A 249 37.64 -16.52 -7.41
CA ARG A 249 37.29 -17.27 -6.19
C ARG A 249 36.46 -16.43 -5.23
N ALA A 250 36.88 -15.19 -4.98
CA ALA A 250 36.13 -14.27 -4.12
C ALA A 250 34.74 -13.97 -4.70
N LEU A 251 34.63 -13.79 -6.02
CA LEU A 251 33.35 -13.56 -6.69
C LEU A 251 32.39 -14.75 -6.53
N LEU A 252 32.85 -15.98 -6.82
CA LEU A 252 32.03 -17.19 -6.66
C LEU A 252 31.58 -17.43 -5.21
N ALA A 253 32.44 -17.11 -4.23
CA ALA A 253 32.07 -17.16 -2.83
C ALA A 253 30.94 -16.17 -2.49
N THR A 254 31.04 -14.93 -3.00
CA THR A 254 29.96 -13.94 -2.83
C THR A 254 28.68 -14.32 -3.55
N GLU A 255 28.79 -14.87 -4.77
CA GLU A 255 27.66 -15.36 -5.56
C GLU A 255 26.91 -16.47 -4.81
N SER A 256 27.63 -17.44 -4.26
CA SER A 256 27.05 -18.57 -3.52
C SER A 256 26.27 -18.10 -2.29
N TRP A 257 26.80 -17.11 -1.55
CA TRP A 257 26.11 -16.52 -0.40
C TRP A 257 24.86 -15.74 -0.82
N VAL A 258 24.96 -14.91 -1.86
CA VAL A 258 23.82 -14.15 -2.39
C VAL A 258 22.75 -15.09 -2.93
N GLY A 259 23.15 -16.17 -3.62
CA GLY A 259 22.27 -17.21 -4.11
C GLY A 259 21.53 -17.91 -2.97
N THR A 260 22.25 -18.37 -1.94
CA THR A 260 21.65 -19.00 -0.76
C THR A 260 20.63 -18.11 -0.07
N VAL A 261 20.95 -16.81 0.14
CA VAL A 261 20.03 -15.85 0.76
C VAL A 261 18.81 -15.63 -0.14
N SER A 262 19.01 -15.43 -1.45
CA SER A 262 17.92 -15.17 -2.39
C SER A 262 16.98 -16.37 -2.53
N LEU A 263 17.53 -17.59 -2.61
CA LEU A 263 16.78 -18.84 -2.67
C LEU A 263 16.01 -19.07 -1.36
N SER A 264 16.61 -18.80 -0.21
CA SER A 264 15.96 -18.94 1.10
C SER A 264 14.77 -17.99 1.24
N VAL A 265 14.93 -16.73 0.83
CA VAL A 265 13.83 -15.76 0.79
C VAL A 265 12.76 -16.25 -0.18
N PHE A 266 13.14 -16.66 -1.41
CA PHE A 266 12.21 -17.20 -2.41
C PHE A 266 11.33 -18.33 -1.84
N PHE A 267 11.96 -19.34 -1.23
CA PHE A 267 11.25 -20.47 -0.63
C PHE A 267 10.35 -20.03 0.51
N ALA A 268 10.80 -19.14 1.40
CA ALA A 268 9.96 -18.59 2.45
C ALA A 268 8.71 -17.88 1.89
N LEU A 269 8.85 -17.15 0.78
CA LEU A 269 7.71 -16.51 0.10
C LEU A 269 6.78 -17.55 -0.54
N LEU A 270 7.33 -18.57 -1.18
CA LEU A 270 6.58 -19.63 -1.85
C LEU A 270 5.77 -20.45 -0.84
N VAL A 271 6.39 -20.89 0.25
CA VAL A 271 5.74 -21.62 1.34
C VAL A 271 4.60 -20.80 1.94
N ARG A 272 4.84 -19.51 2.21
CA ARG A 272 3.80 -18.61 2.73
C ARG A 272 2.64 -18.39 1.75
N ARG A 273 2.90 -18.44 0.44
CA ARG A 273 1.85 -18.38 -0.59
C ARG A 273 1.05 -19.68 -0.63
N TRP A 274 1.72 -20.82 -0.49
CA TRP A 274 1.07 -22.13 -0.51
C TRP A 274 0.13 -22.34 0.67
N PHE A 275 0.54 -21.97 1.88
CA PHE A 275 -0.32 -22.07 3.08
C PHE A 275 -1.49 -21.07 3.12
N ARG A 276 -1.60 -20.18 2.13
CA ARG A 276 -2.69 -19.21 2.01
C ARG A 276 -3.75 -19.62 0.98
N LEU A 277 -3.46 -20.63 0.16
CA LEU A 277 -4.40 -21.25 -0.79
C LEU A 277 -5.02 -22.50 -0.16
#